data_AF-A0A6V7H0D2-F1
#
_entry.id   AF-A0A6V7H0D2-F1
#
_cell.length_a   1.000
_cell.length_b   1.000
_cell.length_c   1.000
_cell.angle_alpha   90.00
_cell.angle_beta   90.00
_cell.angle_gamma   90.00
#
_symmetry.space_group_name_H-M   'P 1'
#
loop_
_entity.id
_entity.type
_entity.pdbx_description
1 polymer ?
#
loop_
_entity_poly.entity_id
_entity_poly.type
_entity_poly.pdbx_seq_one_letter_code
_entity_poly.pdbx_strand_id
1 'polypeptide(L)'
;RQFGFLKLNSPEQTKKKALVVRAIKYLERMLVQAQAEKQRRKADSTKMNPDELKDDDEDKGISIDPKTYCKLGHFHLLLEDYSKAMSAYQKFYSLKGDYWKDASFLYGQGLVYYHFNAFQ
;
A
#
# COMPACT_ATOMS: atom_id res chain seq x y z
N ARG A 1 -15.04 -11.48 13.41
CA ARG A 1 -14.91 -11.02 12.00
C ARG A 1 -16.29 -10.75 11.43
N GLN A 2 -16.57 -9.53 11.02
CA GLN A 2 -17.89 -9.13 10.49
C GLN A 2 -17.98 -9.27 8.95
N PHE A 3 -16.84 -9.44 8.24
CA PHE A 3 -16.83 -9.42 6.76
C PHE A 3 -15.93 -10.49 6.12
N GLY A 4 -16.43 -11.12 5.05
CA GLY A 4 -15.71 -12.08 4.21
C GLY A 4 -15.70 -13.53 4.71
N PHE A 5 -15.62 -14.47 3.78
CA PHE A 5 -15.66 -15.92 4.05
C PHE A 5 -14.31 -16.52 4.47
N LEU A 6 -13.19 -15.84 4.15
CA LEU A 6 -11.84 -16.34 4.40
C LEU A 6 -11.30 -15.89 5.77
N LYS A 7 -11.38 -16.76 6.79
CA LYS A 7 -10.83 -16.52 8.14
C LYS A 7 -9.39 -17.01 8.24
N LEU A 8 -8.41 -16.16 7.90
CA LEU A 8 -6.99 -16.55 7.98
C LEU A 8 -6.50 -16.77 9.42
N ASN A 9 -7.14 -16.17 10.41
CA ASN A 9 -6.78 -16.35 11.81
C ASN A 9 -7.29 -17.67 12.42
N SER A 10 -8.09 -18.47 11.69
CA SER A 10 -8.50 -19.79 12.16
C SER A 10 -7.34 -20.80 12.04
N PRO A 11 -7.25 -21.78 12.95
CA PRO A 11 -6.18 -22.78 12.92
C PRO A 11 -6.19 -23.61 11.63
N GLU A 12 -7.34 -23.81 10.99
CA GLU A 12 -7.43 -24.58 9.73
C GLU A 12 -6.70 -23.86 8.56
N GLN A 13 -6.56 -22.54 8.62
CA GLN A 13 -5.97 -21.73 7.54
C GLN A 13 -4.50 -21.37 7.79
N THR A 14 -3.82 -22.01 8.75
CA THR A 14 -2.44 -21.70 9.15
C THR A 14 -1.46 -21.63 7.97
N LYS A 15 -1.56 -22.56 7.02
CA LYS A 15 -0.71 -22.55 5.81
C LYS A 15 -0.96 -21.33 4.91
N LYS A 16 -2.23 -20.95 4.71
CA LYS A 16 -2.61 -19.77 3.92
C LYS A 16 -2.21 -18.48 4.63
N LYS A 17 -2.40 -18.41 5.95
CA LYS A 17 -1.93 -17.29 6.77
C LYS A 17 -0.42 -17.10 6.63
N ALA A 18 0.36 -18.18 6.74
CA ALA A 18 1.81 -18.11 6.57
C ALA A 18 2.21 -17.59 5.19
N LEU A 19 1.51 -18.00 4.13
CA LEU A 19 1.73 -17.49 2.77
C LEU A 19 1.45 -15.99 2.68
N VAL A 20 0.32 -15.52 3.22
CA VAL A 20 -0.02 -14.08 3.23
C VAL A 20 1.01 -13.27 4.00
N VAL A 21 1.46 -13.74 5.17
CA VAL A 21 2.51 -13.06 5.95
C VAL A 21 3.82 -12.97 5.15
N ARG A 22 4.19 -14.01 4.39
CA ARG A 22 5.36 -13.98 3.50
C ARG A 22 5.17 -12.98 2.36
N ALA A 23 3.98 -12.92 1.76
CA ALA A 23 3.66 -11.98 0.71
C ALA A 23 3.74 -10.52 1.20
N ILE A 24 3.19 -10.22 2.38
CA ILE A 24 3.31 -8.89 3.02
C ILE A 24 4.78 -8.51 3.19
N LYS A 25 5.60 -9.38 3.81
CA LYS A 25 7.02 -9.12 4.01
C LYS A 25 7.77 -8.85 2.70
N TYR A 26 7.41 -9.57 1.64
CA TYR A 26 8.01 -9.36 0.33
C TYR A 26 7.64 -8.00 -0.25
N LEU A 27 6.35 -7.65 -0.22
CA LEU A 27 5.87 -6.35 -0.71
C LEU A 27 6.46 -5.19 0.08
N GLU A 28 6.51 -5.26 1.41
CA GLU A 28 7.13 -4.24 2.26
C GLU A 28 8.60 -4.04 1.90
N ARG A 29 9.38 -5.11 1.74
CA ARG A 29 10.79 -5.03 1.34
C ARG A 29 10.95 -4.39 -0.03
N MET A 30 10.11 -4.78 -0.99
CA MET A 30 10.12 -4.22 -2.34
C MET A 30 9.83 -2.70 -2.31
N LEU A 31 8.87 -2.26 -1.50
CA LEU A 31 8.53 -0.84 -1.34
C LEU A 31 9.68 -0.05 -0.72
N VAL A 32 10.32 -0.58 0.33
CA VAL A 32 11.48 0.06 0.98
C VAL A 32 12.65 0.19 0.00
N GLN A 33 12.93 -0.84 -0.78
CA GLN A 33 13.99 -0.81 -1.80
C GLN A 33 13.71 0.24 -2.88
N ALA A 34 12.49 0.29 -3.40
CA ALA A 34 12.10 1.27 -4.42
C ALA A 34 12.18 2.72 -3.89
N GLN A 35 11.79 2.95 -2.63
CA GLN A 35 11.92 4.27 -2.00
C GLN A 35 13.39 4.66 -1.76
N ALA A 36 14.23 3.73 -1.29
CA ALA A 36 15.65 3.98 -1.11
C ALA A 36 16.35 4.30 -2.43
N GLU A 37 15.99 3.62 -3.52
CA GLU A 37 16.50 3.92 -4.85
C GLU A 37 16.03 5.30 -5.35
N LYS A 38 14.76 5.67 -5.14
CA LYS A 38 14.24 7.02 -5.48
C LYS A 38 15.01 8.11 -4.73
N GLN A 39 15.31 7.90 -3.46
CA GLN A 39 16.10 8.84 -2.65
C GLN A 39 17.55 8.96 -3.14
N ARG A 40 18.20 7.83 -3.48
CA ARG A 40 19.56 7.85 -4.04
C ARG A 40 19.62 8.62 -5.35
N ARG A 41 18.69 8.37 -6.29
CA ARG A 41 18.62 9.09 -7.56
C ARG A 41 18.41 10.61 -7.37
N LYS A 42 17.55 11.00 -6.42
CA LYS A 42 17.35 12.42 -6.07
C LYS A 42 18.61 13.07 -5.47
N ALA A 43 19.37 12.33 -4.67
CA ALA A 43 20.61 12.84 -4.08
C ALA A 43 21.73 13.03 -5.12
N ASP A 44 21.76 12.19 -6.17
CA ASP A 44 22.70 12.34 -7.28
C ASP A 44 22.29 13.45 -8.25
N SER A 45 20.99 13.64 -8.53
CA SER A 45 20.50 14.72 -9.42
C SER A 45 20.72 16.12 -8.82
N THR A 46 20.67 16.25 -7.49
CA THR A 46 20.87 17.53 -6.78
C THR A 46 22.34 18.02 -6.86
N LYS A 47 23.28 17.20 -7.36
CA LYS A 47 24.68 17.58 -7.56
C LYS A 47 24.98 18.17 -8.95
N MET A 48 24.00 18.24 -9.87
CA MET A 48 24.14 18.89 -11.18
C MET A 48 23.42 20.25 -11.18
N ASN A 49 23.95 21.22 -11.96
CA ASN A 49 23.68 22.66 -11.87
C ASN A 49 22.18 23.07 -11.78
N PRO A 50 21.82 24.11 -10.99
CA PRO A 50 20.43 24.57 -10.83
C PRO A 50 19.82 25.32 -12.04
N ASP A 51 20.59 25.64 -13.08
CA ASP A 51 20.21 26.66 -14.08
C ASP A 51 19.40 26.13 -15.29
N GLU A 52 19.02 24.85 -15.30
CA GLU A 52 18.24 24.24 -16.40
C GLU A 52 16.94 23.56 -15.91
N LEU A 53 16.29 24.09 -14.88
CA LEU A 53 15.00 23.57 -14.41
C LEU A 53 13.85 24.39 -15.01
N LYS A 54 13.57 24.18 -16.31
CA LYS A 54 12.24 24.46 -16.84
C LYS A 54 11.32 23.29 -16.49
N ASP A 55 10.21 23.66 -15.86
CA ASP A 55 8.99 22.88 -15.64
C ASP A 55 8.81 21.76 -16.66
N ASP A 56 8.86 20.50 -16.21
CA ASP A 56 8.11 19.35 -16.78
C ASP A 56 8.50 18.00 -16.12
N ASP A 57 8.89 17.97 -14.84
CA ASP A 57 9.13 16.69 -14.15
C ASP A 57 7.91 16.33 -13.28
N GLU A 58 6.78 16.07 -13.95
CA GLU A 58 5.67 15.29 -13.40
C GLU A 58 6.23 13.93 -12.93
N ASP A 59 6.60 13.87 -11.65
CA ASP A 59 6.57 12.72 -10.74
C ASP A 59 6.70 11.32 -11.37
N LYS A 60 7.67 11.09 -12.27
CA LYS A 60 8.03 9.75 -12.77
C LYS A 60 9.18 9.13 -11.97
N GLY A 61 9.33 9.53 -10.70
CA GLY A 61 10.27 8.87 -9.81
C GLY A 61 9.77 7.48 -9.45
N ILE A 62 10.33 6.44 -10.08
CA ILE A 62 10.09 4.99 -9.87
C ILE A 62 8.61 4.73 -9.58
N SER A 63 7.83 4.51 -10.63
CA SER A 63 6.41 4.19 -10.57
C SER A 63 6.19 2.85 -9.83
N ILE A 64 6.24 2.89 -8.50
CA ILE A 64 5.62 1.86 -7.68
C ILE A 64 4.15 1.89 -8.08
N ASP A 65 3.69 0.84 -8.77
CA ASP A 65 2.28 0.75 -9.18
C ASP A 65 1.44 0.96 -7.92
N PRO A 66 0.57 1.99 -7.88
CA PRO A 66 -0.29 2.24 -6.74
C PRO A 66 -1.02 0.96 -6.31
N LYS A 67 -1.41 0.09 -7.25
CA LYS A 67 -2.07 -1.19 -6.95
C LYS A 67 -1.30 -2.08 -5.97
N THR A 68 0.02 -1.92 -5.87
CA THR A 68 0.85 -2.59 -4.85
C THR A 68 0.40 -2.25 -3.44
N TYR A 69 0.15 -0.96 -3.16
CA TYR A 69 -0.37 -0.50 -1.86
C TYR A 69 -1.80 -0.98 -1.59
N CYS A 70 -2.64 -1.02 -2.63
CA CYS A 70 -4.00 -1.56 -2.52
C CYS A 70 -3.97 -3.05 -2.11
N LYS A 71 -3.17 -3.88 -2.80
CA LYS A 71 -2.98 -5.30 -2.46
C LYS A 71 -2.40 -5.49 -1.06
N LEU A 72 -1.43 -4.67 -0.67
CA LEU A 72 -0.85 -4.70 0.68
C LEU A 72 -1.94 -4.42 1.74
N GLY A 73 -2.77 -3.40 1.52
CA GLY A 73 -3.92 -3.09 2.38
C GLY A 73 -4.90 -4.26 2.48
N HIS A 74 -5.22 -4.93 1.37
CA HIS A 74 -6.08 -6.12 1.38
C HIS A 74 -5.46 -7.28 2.18
N PHE A 75 -4.16 -7.51 2.08
CA PHE A 75 -3.51 -8.56 2.87
C PHE A 75 -3.54 -8.27 4.37
N HIS A 76 -3.30 -7.01 4.78
CA HIS A 76 -3.45 -6.61 6.18
C HIS A 76 -4.90 -6.74 6.66
N LEU A 77 -5.87 -6.38 5.81
CA LEU A 77 -7.29 -6.58 6.11
C LEU A 77 -7.65 -8.05 6.31
N LEU A 78 -7.09 -8.96 5.50
CA LEU A 78 -7.30 -10.39 5.65
C LEU A 78 -6.72 -10.96 6.95
N LEU A 79 -5.64 -10.35 7.45
CA LEU A 79 -5.02 -10.64 8.75
C LEU A 79 -5.69 -9.90 9.92
N GLU A 80 -6.68 -9.05 9.66
CA GLU A 80 -7.38 -8.22 10.64
C GLU A 80 -6.47 -7.16 11.31
N ASP A 81 -5.38 -6.77 10.62
CA ASP A 81 -4.49 -5.68 11.03
C ASP A 81 -4.99 -4.37 10.39
N TYR A 82 -6.08 -3.83 10.93
CA TYR A 82 -6.79 -2.67 10.35
C TYR A 82 -5.96 -1.38 10.36
N SER A 83 -5.07 -1.21 11.36
CA SER A 83 -4.18 -0.06 11.45
C SER A 83 -3.21 0.00 10.28
N LYS A 84 -2.50 -1.10 10.00
CA LYS A 84 -1.59 -1.17 8.84
C LYS A 84 -2.34 -1.16 7.51
N ALA A 85 -3.52 -1.76 7.46
CA ALA A 85 -4.39 -1.68 6.29
C ALA A 85 -4.73 -0.23 5.95
N MET A 86 -5.11 0.58 6.95
CA MET A 86 -5.38 2.00 6.76
C MET A 86 -4.16 2.76 6.23
N SER A 87 -2.99 2.54 6.82
CA SER A 87 -1.76 3.22 6.37
C SER A 87 -1.43 2.88 4.91
N ALA A 88 -1.62 1.64 4.48
CA ALA A 88 -1.42 1.24 3.08
C ALA A 88 -2.43 1.91 2.13
N TYR A 89 -3.70 2.00 2.53
CA TYR A 89 -4.74 2.68 1.74
C TYR A 89 -4.52 4.19 1.65
N GLN A 90 -4.03 4.84 2.70
CA GLN A 90 -3.65 6.26 2.65
C GLN A 90 -2.54 6.50 1.63
N LYS A 91 -1.53 5.63 1.57
CA LYS A 91 -0.48 5.71 0.55
C LYS A 91 -1.02 5.50 -0.86
N PHE A 92 -1.97 4.58 -1.06
CA PHE A 92 -2.64 4.40 -2.34
C PHE A 92 -3.40 5.65 -2.77
N TYR A 93 -4.17 6.25 -1.86
CA TYR A 93 -4.96 7.45 -2.08
C TYR A 93 -4.07 8.62 -2.54
N SER A 94 -2.91 8.82 -1.91
CA SER A 94 -1.96 9.87 -2.29
C SER A 94 -1.29 9.65 -3.66
N LEU A 95 -1.17 8.40 -4.11
CA LEU A 95 -0.45 8.06 -5.35
C LEU A 95 -1.36 7.94 -6.58
N LYS A 96 -2.66 7.70 -6.40
CA LYS A 96 -3.60 7.46 -7.50
C LYS A 96 -4.72 8.51 -7.48
N GLY A 97 -4.70 9.47 -8.40
CA GLY A 97 -5.79 10.46 -8.52
C GLY A 97 -7.16 9.86 -8.85
N ASP A 98 -7.18 8.78 -9.63
CA ASP A 98 -8.39 8.02 -10.01
C ASP A 98 -8.74 6.90 -9.01
N TYR A 99 -8.45 7.07 -7.72
CA TYR A 99 -8.69 6.03 -6.69
C TYR A 99 -10.15 5.59 -6.62
N TRP A 100 -11.09 6.50 -6.89
CA TRP A 100 -12.53 6.29 -6.80
C TRP A 100 -13.08 5.33 -7.87
N LYS A 101 -12.32 5.04 -8.93
CA LYS A 101 -12.68 4.03 -9.93
C LYS A 101 -12.34 2.61 -9.49
N ASP A 102 -11.49 2.45 -8.48
CA ASP A 102 -11.09 1.14 -7.97
C ASP A 102 -12.06 0.67 -6.89
N ALA A 103 -13.06 -0.11 -7.30
CA ALA A 103 -14.06 -0.67 -6.39
C ALA A 103 -13.44 -1.56 -5.31
N SER A 104 -12.33 -2.24 -5.61
CA SER A 104 -11.65 -3.13 -4.64
C SER A 104 -11.00 -2.32 -3.52
N PHE A 105 -10.39 -1.18 -3.88
CA PHE A 105 -9.86 -0.22 -2.93
C PHE A 105 -10.97 0.37 -2.06
N LEU A 106 -12.02 0.92 -2.67
CA LEU A 106 -13.13 1.56 -1.94
C LEU A 106 -13.80 0.60 -0.96
N TYR A 107 -14.03 -0.65 -1.39
CA TYR A 107 -14.56 -1.70 -0.52
C TYR A 107 -13.62 -1.97 0.67
N GLY A 108 -12.33 -2.17 0.40
CA GLY A 108 -11.33 -2.40 1.45
C GLY A 108 -11.24 -1.25 2.46
N GLN A 109 -11.22 -0.01 1.97
CA GLN A 109 -11.16 1.19 2.81
C GLN A 109 -12.46 1.35 3.63
N GLY A 110 -13.62 1.12 3.02
CA GLY A 110 -14.91 1.17 3.70
C GLY A 110 -15.00 0.17 4.86
N LEU A 111 -14.48 -1.05 4.69
CA LEU A 111 -14.41 -2.04 5.76
C LEU A 111 -13.52 -1.58 6.93
N VAL A 112 -12.40 -0.93 6.64
CA VAL A 112 -11.51 -0.40 7.67
C VAL A 112 -12.18 0.76 8.42
N TYR A 113 -12.84 1.69 7.71
CA TYR A 113 -13.59 2.77 8.36
C TYR A 113 -14.75 2.25 9.21
N TYR A 114 -15.50 1.29 8.68
CA TYR A 114 -16.57 0.65 9.44
C TYR A 114 -16.03 0.01 10.72
N HIS A 115 -14.90 -0.70 10.65
CA HIS A 115 -14.25 -1.26 11.83
C HIS A 115 -13.90 -0.17 12.86
N PHE A 116 -13.25 0.92 12.47
CA PHE A 116 -12.89 1.99 13.42
C PHE A 116 -14.10 2.73 13.99
N ASN A 117 -15.18 2.93 13.21
CA ASN A 117 -16.40 3.56 13.69
C ASN A 117 -17.26 2.62 14.56
N ALA A 118 -17.17 1.29 14.38
CA ALA A 118 -17.93 0.31 15.15
C ALA A 118 -17.38 0.07 16.57
N PHE A 119 -16.15 0.54 16.87
CA PHE A 119 -15.48 0.34 18.15
C PHE A 119 -15.04 1.67 18.80
N GLN A 120 -15.82 2.74 18.58
CA GLN A 120 -15.65 4.03 19.26
C GLN A 120 -15.98 3.94 20.76
#